data_AF-A0A259DGS5-F1
#
_entry.id   AF-A0A259DGS5-F1
#
_cell.length_a   1.000
_cell.length_b   1.000
_cell.length_c   1.000
_cell.angle_alpha   90.00
_cell.angle_beta   90.00
_cell.angle_gamma   90.00
#
_symmetry.space_group_name_H-M   'P 1'
#
loop_
_entity.id
_entity.type
_entity.pdbx_description
1 polymer ?
#
loop_
_entity_poly.entity_id
_entity_poly.type
_entity_poly.pdbx_seq_one_letter_code
_entity_poly.pdbx_strand_id
1 'polypeptide(L)'
;MVDALDPDSDYVRARFEAETRGKETTSIYQSYRAFHRAEDVSAWARGQCNFAAAHILLQAAHLGLGSCPIGGFDETALTAALTISPGESPALVIGLGQCAYTSPQRIRKDSD
;
A
#
# COMPACT_ATOMS: atom_id res chain seq x y z
N MET A 1 14.32 7.08 1.99
CA MET A 1 13.60 8.31 2.37
C MET A 1 14.44 9.49 1.92
N VAL A 2 13.83 10.54 1.39
CA VAL A 2 14.60 11.73 0.97
C VAL A 2 14.97 12.50 2.23
N ASP A 3 16.24 12.72 2.51
CA ASP A 3 16.71 13.39 3.74
C ASP A 3 16.05 14.77 3.96
N ALA A 4 15.71 15.46 2.87
CA ALA A 4 14.99 16.72 2.89
C ALA A 4 13.54 16.62 3.41
N LEU A 5 12.96 15.42 3.49
CA LEU A 5 11.62 15.18 4.05
C LEU A 5 11.67 14.70 5.51
N ASP A 6 12.87 14.67 6.11
CA ASP A 6 12.97 14.42 7.54
C ASP A 6 12.18 15.51 8.32
N PRO A 7 11.39 15.15 9.35
CA PRO A 7 10.57 16.08 10.11
C PRO A 7 11.35 17.20 10.78
N ASP A 8 12.65 16.98 11.01
CA ASP A 8 13.54 17.93 11.66
C ASP A 8 14.41 18.70 10.65
N SER A 9 14.24 18.45 9.35
CA SER A 9 14.93 19.16 8.27
C SER A 9 14.49 20.62 8.11
N ASP A 10 15.41 21.45 7.62
CA ASP A 10 15.13 22.86 7.31
C ASP A 10 14.13 23.02 6.17
N TYR A 11 14.06 22.04 5.25
CA TYR A 11 13.10 22.05 4.16
C TYR A 11 11.66 21.90 4.66
N VAL A 12 11.39 20.90 5.51
CA VAL A 12 10.06 20.71 6.12
C VAL A 12 9.69 21.92 6.97
N ARG A 13 10.67 22.48 7.69
CA ARG A 13 10.46 23.67 8.52
C ARG A 13 9.98 24.88 7.71
N ALA A 14 10.73 25.21 6.65
CA ALA A 14 10.39 26.33 5.76
C ALA A 14 9.04 26.12 5.06
N ARG A 15 8.67 24.87 4.72
CA ARG A 15 7.39 24.57 4.09
C ARG A 15 6.21 24.80 5.03
N PHE A 16 6.28 24.30 6.26
CA PHE A 16 5.18 24.50 7.21
C PHE A 16 5.04 25.96 7.63
N GLU A 17 6.14 26.70 7.83
CA GLU A 17 6.08 28.14 8.10
C GLU A 17 5.41 28.93 6.95
N ALA A 18 5.70 28.55 5.70
CA ALA A 18 5.07 29.15 4.53
C ALA A 18 3.57 28.78 4.42
N GLU A 19 3.20 27.52 4.65
CA GLU A 19 1.82 27.04 4.57
C GLU A 19 0.93 27.61 5.67
N THR A 20 1.44 27.73 6.90
CA THR A 20 0.69 28.36 8.00
C THR A 20 0.62 29.87 7.90
N ARG A 21 1.38 30.48 6.97
CA ARG A 21 1.50 31.94 6.80
C ARG A 21 1.88 32.64 8.12
N GLY A 22 2.83 32.04 8.84
CA GLY A 22 3.31 32.55 10.13
C GLY A 22 2.37 32.31 11.32
N LYS A 23 1.35 31.47 11.17
CA LYS A 23 0.53 30.98 12.31
C LYS A 23 1.23 29.81 13.00
N GLU A 24 0.77 29.52 14.22
CA GLU A 24 1.20 28.41 15.09
C GLU A 24 1.37 27.09 14.29
N THR A 25 2.53 26.45 14.45
CA THR A 25 2.95 25.28 13.66
C THR A 25 3.14 24.00 14.49
N THR A 26 3.16 24.09 15.82
CA THR A 26 3.53 22.99 16.73
C THR A 26 2.65 21.76 16.52
N SER A 27 1.33 21.95 16.39
CA SER A 27 0.42 20.82 16.15
C SER A 27 0.70 20.13 14.82
N ILE A 28 1.03 20.88 13.77
CA ILE A 28 1.35 20.35 12.43
C ILE A 28 2.67 19.57 12.48
N TYR A 29 3.71 20.11 13.12
CA TYR A 29 4.97 19.39 13.30
C TYR A 29 4.80 18.10 14.11
N GLN A 30 4.00 18.13 15.18
CA GLN A 30 3.72 16.95 16.00
C GLN A 30 3.00 15.86 15.20
N SER A 31 1.96 16.23 14.43
CA SER A 31 1.27 15.32 13.53
C SER A 31 2.21 14.77 12.45
N TYR A 32 3.01 15.62 11.81
CA TYR A 32 3.96 15.19 10.77
C TYR A 32 5.01 14.22 11.30
N ARG A 33 5.59 14.49 12.48
CA ARG A 33 6.51 13.56 13.16
C ARG A 33 5.83 12.24 13.52
N ALA A 34 4.58 12.29 13.97
CA ALA A 34 3.81 11.09 14.26
C ALA A 34 3.59 10.27 13.00
N PHE A 35 3.16 10.86 11.89
CA PHE A 35 3.01 10.17 10.60
C PHE A 35 4.33 9.62 10.07
N HIS A 36 5.38 10.43 10.08
CA HIS A 36 6.72 10.04 9.63
C HIS A 36 7.35 8.93 10.51
N ARG A 37 6.95 8.83 11.79
CA ARG A 37 7.35 7.71 12.67
C ARG A 37 6.42 6.50 12.61
N ALA A 38 5.14 6.69 12.28
CA ALA A 38 4.09 5.67 12.43
C ALA A 38 3.82 4.85 11.15
N GLU A 39 4.14 5.37 9.97
CA GLU A 39 4.04 4.60 8.72
C GLU A 39 5.41 4.38 8.10
N ASP A 40 5.84 3.11 8.09
CA ASP A 40 6.80 2.66 7.10
C ASP A 40 6.19 2.94 5.71
N VAL A 41 6.77 3.88 4.97
CA VAL A 41 6.33 4.24 3.61
C VAL A 41 6.15 2.99 2.73
N SER A 42 6.93 1.93 3.00
CA SER A 42 6.76 0.62 2.37
C SER A 42 5.42 -0.04 2.73
N ALA A 43 5.02 -0.03 4.00
CA ALA A 43 3.72 -0.54 4.44
C ALA A 43 2.56 0.26 3.83
N TRP A 44 2.67 1.59 3.79
CA TRP A 44 1.68 2.44 3.11
C TRP A 44 1.58 2.11 1.62
N ALA A 45 2.72 2.01 0.92
CA ALA A 45 2.78 1.70 -0.50
C ALA A 45 2.20 0.31 -0.82
N ARG A 46 2.51 -0.71 -0.01
CA ARG A 46 1.90 -2.05 -0.10
C ARG A 46 0.38 -1.98 0.09
N GLY A 47 -0.09 -1.13 1.00
CA GLY A 47 -1.51 -0.85 1.19
C GLY A 47 -2.19 -0.37 -0.09
N GLN A 48 -1.55 0.55 -0.83
CA GLN A 48 -2.08 1.08 -2.10
C GLN A 48 -2.24 0.00 -3.18
N CYS A 49 -1.38 -1.02 -3.19
CA CYS A 49 -1.49 -2.14 -4.13
C CYS A 49 -2.81 -2.92 -4.02
N ASN A 50 -3.51 -2.86 -2.88
CA ASN A 50 -4.81 -3.51 -2.74
C ASN A 50 -5.90 -2.87 -3.60
N PHE A 51 -5.83 -1.56 -3.89
CA PHE A 51 -6.76 -0.91 -4.82
C PHE A 51 -6.54 -1.43 -6.26
N ALA A 52 -5.28 -1.54 -6.67
CA ALA A 52 -4.93 -2.12 -7.97
C ALA A 52 -5.39 -3.59 -8.05
N ALA A 53 -5.16 -4.38 -6.99
CA ALA A 53 -5.63 -5.76 -6.92
C ALA A 53 -7.15 -5.84 -7.06
N ALA A 54 -7.91 -5.01 -6.34
CA ALA A 54 -9.37 -4.99 -6.43
C ALA A 54 -9.86 -4.76 -7.88
N HIS A 55 -9.25 -3.84 -8.61
CA HIS A 55 -9.57 -3.61 -10.02
C HIS A 55 -9.19 -4.78 -10.93
N ILE A 56 -8.03 -5.41 -10.71
CA ILE A 56 -7.62 -6.61 -11.47
C ILE A 56 -8.63 -7.74 -11.25
N LEU A 57 -9.06 -7.99 -10.01
CA LEU A 57 -10.03 -9.03 -9.68
C LEU A 57 -11.40 -8.77 -10.31
N LEU A 58 -11.87 -7.51 -10.30
CA LEU A 58 -13.12 -7.11 -10.96
C LEU A 58 -13.06 -7.30 -12.47
N GLN A 59 -11.94 -6.91 -13.09
CA GLN A 59 -11.77 -7.07 -14.53
C GLN A 59 -11.66 -8.55 -14.93
N ALA A 60 -10.97 -9.37 -14.12
CA ALA A 60 -10.91 -10.81 -14.33
C ALA A 60 -12.32 -11.43 -14.32
N ALA A 61 -13.15 -11.07 -13.33
CA ALA A 61 -14.53 -11.53 -13.26
C ALA A 61 -15.37 -11.08 -14.48
N HIS A 62 -15.20 -9.83 -14.94
CA HIS A 62 -15.87 -9.33 -16.14
C HIS A 62 -15.50 -10.13 -17.40
N LEU A 63 -14.25 -10.59 -17.51
CA LEU A 63 -13.76 -11.44 -18.60
C LEU A 63 -14.11 -12.93 -18.43
N GLY A 64 -14.86 -13.31 -17.39
CA GLY A 64 -15.20 -14.69 -17.11
C GLY A 64 -14.03 -15.53 -16.58
N LEU A 65 -12.99 -14.89 -16.02
CA LEU A 65 -11.86 -15.54 -15.39
C LEU A 65 -12.09 -15.71 -13.88
N GLY A 66 -11.55 -16.81 -13.35
CA GLY A 66 -11.35 -16.99 -11.92
C GLY A 66 -10.12 -16.25 -11.43
N SER A 67 -10.15 -15.83 -10.16
CA SER A 67 -9.05 -15.11 -9.54
C SER A 67 -8.90 -15.45 -8.05
N CYS A 68 -7.66 -15.51 -7.55
CA CYS A 68 -7.35 -15.76 -6.14
C CYS A 68 -6.25 -14.80 -5.66
N PRO A 69 -6.58 -13.76 -4.85
CA PRO A 69 -5.56 -12.96 -4.17
C PRO A 69 -4.95 -13.76 -3.00
N ILE A 70 -3.63 -13.78 -2.91
CA ILE A 70 -2.86 -14.59 -1.95
C ILE A 70 -1.91 -13.66 -1.19
N GLY A 71 -2.14 -13.55 0.12
CA GLY A 71 -1.25 -12.83 1.05
C GLY A 71 -0.24 -13.73 1.77
N GLY A 72 -0.44 -15.06 1.74
CA GLY A 72 0.45 -16.03 2.37
C GLY A 72 1.51 -16.54 1.40
N PHE A 73 2.65 -15.84 1.31
CA PHE A 73 3.81 -16.23 0.50
C PHE A 73 5.12 -15.92 1.23
N ASP A 74 6.22 -16.53 0.80
CA ASP A 74 7.56 -16.21 1.28
C ASP A 74 8.10 -15.00 0.49
N GLU A 75 8.19 -13.85 1.15
CA GLU A 75 8.64 -12.60 0.52
C GLU A 75 10.09 -12.68 0.02
N THR A 76 10.98 -13.35 0.75
CA THR A 76 12.40 -13.45 0.38
C THR A 76 12.56 -14.34 -0.83
N ALA A 77 11.92 -15.52 -0.81
CA ALA A 77 11.97 -16.45 -1.93
C ALA A 77 11.33 -15.85 -3.19
N LEU A 78 10.19 -15.15 -3.06
CA LEU A 78 9.51 -14.52 -4.19
C LEU A 78 10.31 -13.37 -4.79
N THR A 79 10.92 -12.53 -3.95
CA THR A 79 11.81 -11.44 -4.38
C THR A 79 12.99 -11.97 -5.20
N ALA A 80 13.62 -13.04 -4.72
CA ALA A 80 14.72 -13.71 -5.42
C ALA A 80 14.26 -14.35 -6.75
N ALA A 81 13.14 -15.09 -6.73
CA ALA A 81 12.62 -15.78 -7.90
C ALA A 81 12.21 -14.83 -9.03
N LEU A 82 11.65 -13.67 -8.70
CA LEU A 82 11.19 -12.68 -9.67
C LEU A 82 12.24 -11.59 -9.98
N THR A 83 13.42 -11.67 -9.36
CA THR A 83 14.50 -10.67 -9.52
C THR A 83 13.99 -9.24 -9.28
N ILE A 84 13.18 -9.04 -8.24
CA ILE A 84 12.61 -7.74 -7.90
C ILE A 84 13.73 -6.77 -7.50
N SER A 85 13.65 -5.53 -7.99
CA SER A 85 14.72 -4.55 -7.83
C SER A 85 14.86 -4.06 -6.38
N PRO A 86 16.07 -3.66 -5.94
CA PRO A 86 16.23 -2.99 -4.66
C PRO A 86 15.32 -1.78 -4.53
N GLY A 87 14.57 -1.69 -3.43
CA GLY A 87 13.57 -0.64 -3.19
C GLY A 87 12.14 -1.01 -3.57
N GLU A 88 11.93 -2.14 -4.23
CA GLU A 88 10.62 -2.75 -4.45
C GLU A 88 10.41 -3.94 -3.52
N SER A 89 9.15 -4.27 -3.23
CA SER A 89 8.80 -5.47 -2.47
C SER A 89 7.53 -6.10 -3.04
N PRO A 90 7.40 -7.44 -3.02
CA PRO A 90 6.14 -8.08 -3.37
C PRO A 90 5.03 -7.64 -2.40
N ALA A 91 3.97 -7.02 -2.94
CA ALA A 91 2.84 -6.59 -2.12
C ALA A 91 1.76 -7.68 -1.97
N LEU A 92 1.50 -8.43 -3.04
CA LEU A 92 0.51 -9.51 -3.08
C LEU A 92 0.74 -10.41 -4.31
N VAL A 93 0.21 -11.63 -4.29
CA VAL A 93 0.18 -12.53 -5.45
C VAL A 93 -1.26 -12.73 -5.91
N ILE A 94 -1.50 -12.75 -7.23
CA ILE A 94 -2.83 -13.04 -7.80
C ILE A 94 -2.72 -14.24 -8.73
N GLY A 95 -3.40 -15.34 -8.39
CA GLY A 95 -3.66 -16.41 -9.35
C GLY A 95 -4.81 -16.01 -10.28
N LEU A 96 -4.64 -16.17 -11.60
CA LEU A 96 -5.65 -15.88 -12.63
C LEU A 96 -5.78 -17.06 -13.59
N GLY A 97 -7.00 -17.38 -14.02
CA GLY A 97 -7.21 -18.42 -15.02
C GLY A 97 -8.65 -18.91 -15.13
N GLN A 98 -8.81 -20.11 -15.67
CA GLN A 98 -10.10 -20.81 -15.75
C GLN A 98 -10.28 -21.68 -14.49
N CYS A 99 -11.40 -21.53 -13.79
CA CYS A 99 -11.71 -22.37 -12.64
C CYS A 99 -12.21 -23.74 -13.10
N ALA A 100 -11.60 -24.80 -12.58
CA ALA A 100 -12.05 -26.18 -12.84
C ALA A 100 -13.37 -26.54 -12.13
N TYR A 101 -13.81 -25.70 -11.18
CA TYR A 101 -15.00 -25.90 -10.36
C TYR A 101 -15.73 -24.59 -10.13
N THR A 102 -17.03 -24.69 -9.83
CA THR A 102 -17.88 -23.54 -9.55
C THR A 102 -17.44 -22.84 -8.27
N SER A 103 -17.50 -21.51 -8.24
CA SER A 103 -17.20 -20.73 -7.04
C SER A 103 -18.18 -21.09 -5.90
N PRO A 104 -17.69 -21.26 -4.66
CA PRO A 104 -18.54 -21.55 -3.52
C PRO A 104 -19.42 -20.35 -3.15
N GLN A 105 -20.49 -20.61 -2.41
CA GLN A 105 -21.37 -19.55 -1.91
C GLN A 105 -20.58 -18.55 -1.05
N ARG A 106 -20.71 -17.27 -1.38
CA ARG A 106 -20.02 -16.16 -0.71
C ARG A 106 -20.67 -15.90 0.67
N ILE A 107 -19.95 -16.16 1.76
CA ILE A 107 -20.37 -15.81 3.12
C ILE A 107 -19.83 -14.42 3.48
N ARG A 108 -20.67 -13.51 3.97
CA ARG A 108 -20.29 -12.15 4.39
C ARG A 108 -20.92 -11.84 5.74
N LYS A 109 -20.33 -10.88 6.46
CA LYS A 109 -20.92 -10.32 7.67
C LYS A 109 -22.25 -9.65 7.28
N ASP A 110 -23.23 -9.74 8.17
CA ASP A 110 -24.48 -9.00 8.06
C ASP A 110 -24.21 -7.49 8.03
N SER A 111 -25.16 -6.75 7.45
CA SER A 111 -24.99 -5.31 7.20
C SER A 111 -25.24 -4.44 8.44
N ASP A 112 -25.69 -5.04 9.55
CA ASP A 112 -26.01 -4.40 10.83
C ASP A 112 -24.82 -4.36 11.81
#